data_AF-A0A1A8ABE7-F1
#
_entry.id   AF-A0A1A8ABE7-F1
#
_cell.length_a   1.000
_cell.length_b   1.000
_cell.length_c   1.000
_cell.angle_alpha   90.00
_cell.angle_beta   90.00
_cell.angle_gamma   90.00
#
_symmetry.space_group_name_H-M   'P 1'
#
loop_
_entity.id
_entity.type
_entity.pdbx_description
1 polymer ?
#
loop_
_entity_poly.entity_id
_entity_poly.type
_entity_poly.pdbx_seq_one_letter_code
_entity_poly.pdbx_strand_id
1 'polypeptide(L)'
;MVDLFLNQVLVENNSDQDKLNTEREIIGILENRILLLFFAAAECEKCQKFLPTLNDFFKKLKDPAYIEYPKLLALVYISLDQSEEQQERVLKELNKRILFLAFEDPYRKELQSIFQVKDIPAVVALRPDGSVLSPNAVQDISRLGTTCFRNWQESAELVERTFMLNEEFDDPNLRSATDPVRRLKYKTVDDKRKKSWWKLWEGGKDTHDEEEKDETWNVTTNENKGLQRRRAAF
;
A
#
# COMPACT_ATOMS: atom_id res chain seq x y z
N MET A 1 -2.56 0.91 17.21
CA MET A 1 -1.55 1.68 16.43
C MET A 1 -2.16 2.42 15.25
N VAL A 2 -2.97 1.75 14.42
CA VAL A 2 -3.67 2.39 13.29
C VAL A 2 -4.51 3.59 13.74
N ASP A 3 -5.11 3.50 14.92
CA ASP A 3 -5.89 4.59 15.53
C ASP A 3 -5.10 5.88 15.76
N LEU A 4 -3.77 5.80 15.92
CA LEU A 4 -2.92 6.98 16.14
C LEU A 4 -2.87 7.86 14.90
N PHE A 5 -2.97 7.28 13.70
CA PHE A 5 -2.97 8.01 12.43
C PHE A 5 -4.32 7.95 11.73
N LEU A 6 -5.39 7.60 12.45
CA LEU A 6 -6.74 7.63 11.90
C LEU A 6 -7.11 9.07 11.53
N ASN A 7 -7.60 9.27 10.30
CA ASN A 7 -7.87 10.58 9.71
C ASN A 7 -6.65 11.49 9.52
N GLN A 8 -5.43 10.97 9.67
CA GLN A 8 -4.20 11.72 9.40
C GLN A 8 -3.67 11.41 8.01
N VAL A 9 -3.00 12.39 7.40
CA VAL A 9 -2.38 12.22 6.09
C VAL A 9 -0.88 12.01 6.28
N LEU A 10 -0.41 10.80 5.97
CA LEU A 10 1.01 10.51 5.87
C LEU A 10 1.45 10.58 4.42
N VAL A 11 2.63 11.15 4.22
CA VAL A 11 3.25 11.32 2.91
C VAL A 11 4.46 10.41 2.82
N GLU A 12 4.57 9.63 1.75
CA GLU A 12 5.80 8.92 1.44
C GLU A 12 6.88 9.91 0.98
N ASN A 13 8.10 9.77 1.48
CA ASN A 13 9.26 10.54 1.02
C ASN A 13 9.70 10.11 -0.40
N ASN A 14 8.79 10.00 -1.36
CA ASN A 14 9.14 9.82 -2.77
C ASN A 14 9.65 11.15 -3.35
N SER A 15 10.46 11.08 -4.41
CA SER A 15 11.07 12.24 -5.07
C SER A 15 10.06 13.31 -5.50
N ASP A 16 8.82 12.90 -5.82
CA ASP A 16 7.79 13.80 -6.32
C ASP A 16 6.87 14.35 -5.20
N GLN A 17 6.90 13.79 -3.97
CA GLN A 17 5.95 14.10 -2.88
C GLN A 17 4.44 14.04 -3.24
N ASP A 18 4.09 13.64 -4.46
CA ASP A 18 2.73 13.68 -5.00
C ASP A 18 1.80 12.54 -4.55
N LYS A 19 2.34 11.53 -3.85
CA LYS A 19 1.57 10.38 -3.38
C LYS A 19 1.17 10.57 -1.93
N LEU A 20 0.01 11.20 -1.73
CA LEU A 20 -0.70 11.12 -0.46
C LEU A 20 -1.22 9.70 -0.29
N ASN A 21 -0.81 9.01 0.77
CA ASN A 21 -1.37 7.70 1.03
C ASN A 21 -2.84 7.88 1.43
N THR A 22 -3.73 7.13 0.77
CA THR A 22 -5.11 7.05 1.24
C THR A 22 -5.15 6.39 2.61
N GLU A 23 -6.20 6.63 3.39
CA GLU A 23 -6.36 6.02 4.72
C GLU A 23 -6.15 4.49 4.69
N ARG A 24 -6.68 3.81 3.67
CA ARG A 24 -6.51 2.36 3.48
C ARG A 24 -5.06 1.93 3.29
N GLU A 25 -4.26 2.73 2.58
CA GLU A 25 -2.84 2.46 2.39
C GLU A 25 -2.08 2.66 3.68
N ILE A 26 -2.36 3.75 4.42
CA ILE A 26 -1.76 4.01 5.73
C ILE A 26 -2.05 2.86 6.69
N ILE A 27 -3.30 2.41 6.74
CA ILE A 27 -3.70 1.23 7.52
C ILE A 27 -2.82 0.04 7.10
N GLY A 28 -2.77 -0.32 5.81
CA GLY A 28 -1.95 -1.45 5.36
C GLY A 28 -0.43 -1.31 5.62
N ILE A 29 0.10 -0.08 5.67
CA ILE A 29 1.51 0.20 5.94
C ILE A 29 1.82 0.16 7.43
N LEU A 30 0.88 0.47 8.32
CA LEU A 30 1.08 0.53 9.77
C LEU A 30 0.55 -0.69 10.52
N GLU A 31 -0.43 -1.40 9.95
CA GLU A 31 -1.11 -2.51 10.62
C GLU A 31 -0.14 -3.66 10.93
N ASN A 32 -0.23 -4.18 12.17
CA ASN A 32 0.54 -5.33 12.65
C ASN A 32 2.07 -5.16 12.56
N ARG A 33 2.57 -3.92 12.70
CA ARG A 33 4.00 -3.58 12.60
C ARG A 33 4.49 -2.86 13.84
N ILE A 34 5.80 -2.86 14.04
CA ILE A 34 6.46 -1.94 14.96
C ILE A 34 6.62 -0.61 14.24
N LEU A 35 6.22 0.47 14.90
CA LEU A 35 6.28 1.82 14.36
C LEU A 35 7.33 2.63 15.10
N LEU A 36 8.22 3.25 14.35
CA LEU A 36 9.19 4.20 14.86
C LEU A 36 8.73 5.61 14.53
N LEU A 37 8.49 6.41 15.57
CA LEU A 37 8.27 7.84 15.44
C LEU A 37 9.58 8.56 15.65
N PHE A 38 10.14 9.13 14.59
CA PHE A 38 11.41 9.85 14.64
C PHE A 38 11.16 11.35 14.71
N PHE A 39 11.48 11.94 15.87
CA PHE A 39 11.40 13.38 16.11
C PHE A 39 12.78 14.01 15.94
N ALA A 40 12.88 14.95 14.99
CA ALA A 40 14.10 15.70 14.75
C ALA A 40 13.81 17.07 14.12
N ALA A 41 14.87 17.88 14.03
CA ALA A 41 14.88 19.17 13.35
C ALA A 41 16.20 19.33 12.59
N ALA A 42 16.19 20.09 11.50
CA ALA A 42 17.33 20.37 10.64
C ALA A 42 18.43 21.18 11.37
N GLU A 43 18.05 22.09 12.26
CA GLU A 43 18.98 22.93 13.03
C GLU A 43 19.63 22.20 14.21
N CYS A 44 19.25 20.95 14.45
CA CYS A 44 19.79 20.12 15.53
C CYS A 44 21.03 19.34 15.05
N GLU A 45 22.22 19.73 15.53
CA GLU A 45 23.50 19.07 15.18
C GLU A 45 23.52 17.58 15.59
N LYS A 46 22.97 17.25 16.76
CA LYS A 46 22.85 15.86 17.22
C LYS A 46 21.98 15.02 16.28
N CYS A 47 20.96 15.63 15.69
CA CYS A 47 20.05 14.99 14.76
C CYS A 47 20.78 14.69 13.46
N GLN A 48 21.51 15.67 12.90
CA GLN A 48 22.33 15.47 11.69
C GLN A 48 23.36 14.35 11.85
N LYS A 49 24.02 14.25 13.02
CA LYS A 49 24.95 13.16 13.32
C LYS A 49 24.28 11.78 13.39
N PHE A 50 23.01 11.73 13.81
CA PHE A 50 22.26 10.48 13.95
C PHE A 50 21.58 10.01 12.65
N LEU A 51 21.27 10.93 11.72
CA LEU A 51 20.59 10.60 10.45
C LEU A 51 21.27 9.47 9.65
N PRO A 52 22.61 9.46 9.45
CA PRO A 52 23.27 8.36 8.74
C PRO A 52 23.07 7.00 9.45
N THR A 53 23.15 6.98 10.78
CA THR A 53 22.94 5.77 11.59
C THR A 53 21.51 5.26 11.46
N LEU A 54 20.52 6.15 11.54
CA LEU A 54 19.11 5.80 11.37
C LEU A 54 18.82 5.25 9.98
N ASN A 55 19.39 5.88 8.95
CA ASN A 55 19.23 5.45 7.56
C ASN A 55 19.84 4.08 7.30
N ASP A 56 21.06 3.81 7.80
CA ASP A 56 21.70 2.50 7.67
C ASP A 56 20.91 1.42 8.42
N PHE A 57 20.47 1.72 9.64
CA PHE A 57 19.59 0.86 10.42
C PHE A 57 18.32 0.52 9.63
N PHE A 58 17.56 1.52 9.17
CA PHE A 58 16.33 1.31 8.42
C PHE A 58 16.55 0.56 7.11
N LYS A 59 17.64 0.85 6.37
CA LYS A 59 18.00 0.12 5.15
C LYS A 59 18.21 -1.37 5.43
N LYS A 60 19.00 -1.70 6.46
CA LYS A 60 19.23 -3.10 6.87
C LYS A 60 17.92 -3.78 7.28
N LEU A 61 17.06 -3.10 8.05
CA LEU A 61 15.78 -3.70 8.45
C LEU A 61 14.79 -3.89 7.28
N LYS A 62 14.99 -3.17 6.16
CA LYS A 62 14.18 -3.29 4.95
C LYS A 62 14.75 -4.22 3.89
N ASP A 63 15.95 -4.74 4.11
CA ASP A 63 16.63 -5.65 3.21
C ASP A 63 16.37 -7.12 3.62
N PRO A 64 15.74 -7.93 2.76
CA PRO A 64 15.50 -9.35 3.00
C PRO A 64 16.76 -10.16 3.34
N ALA A 65 17.96 -9.67 2.96
CA ALA A 65 19.22 -10.32 3.30
C ALA A 65 19.54 -10.25 4.80
N TYR A 66 18.97 -9.29 5.54
CA TYR A 66 19.25 -9.08 6.95
C TYR A 66 18.05 -9.44 7.85
N ILE A 67 16.83 -9.33 7.32
CA ILE A 67 15.59 -9.60 8.06
C ILE A 67 14.62 -10.40 7.21
N GLU A 68 14.11 -11.49 7.79
CA GLU A 68 13.13 -12.38 7.18
C GLU A 68 11.80 -11.66 6.84
N TYR A 69 11.38 -10.73 7.70
CA TYR A 69 10.13 -9.99 7.57
C TYR A 69 10.31 -8.45 7.58
N PRO A 70 10.85 -7.85 6.50
CA PRO A 70 11.10 -6.39 6.43
C PRO A 70 9.82 -5.56 6.46
N LYS A 71 8.66 -6.20 6.28
CA LYS A 71 7.35 -5.57 6.39
C LYS A 71 7.00 -5.23 7.84
N LEU A 72 7.58 -5.89 8.86
CA LEU A 72 7.21 -5.68 10.27
C LEU A 72 7.63 -4.33 10.87
N LEU A 73 8.27 -3.46 10.10
CA LEU A 73 8.70 -2.13 10.55
C LEU A 73 8.07 -1.03 9.70
N ALA A 74 7.59 0.03 10.33
CA ALA A 74 7.31 1.32 9.70
C ALA A 74 8.06 2.44 10.43
N LEU A 75 8.45 3.48 9.70
CA LEU A 75 9.10 4.66 10.28
C LEU A 75 8.38 5.89 9.76
N VAL A 76 7.94 6.74 10.69
CA VAL A 76 7.32 8.03 10.42
C VAL A 76 8.22 9.12 10.98
N TYR A 77 8.67 10.02 10.10
CA TYR A 77 9.40 11.22 10.46
C TYR A 77 8.42 12.32 10.87
N ILE A 78 8.69 12.91 12.04
CA ILE A 78 7.94 14.01 12.61
C ILE A 78 8.91 15.18 12.74
N SER A 79 8.78 16.14 11.84
CA SER A 79 9.57 17.36 11.88
C SER A 79 9.12 18.24 13.05
N LEU A 80 10.09 18.72 13.84
CA LEU A 80 9.92 19.80 14.81
C LEU A 80 10.53 21.13 14.29
N ASP A 81 10.71 21.24 12.98
CA ASP A 81 11.25 22.41 12.31
C ASP A 81 10.29 23.59 12.36
N GLN A 82 10.85 24.79 12.18
CA GLN A 82 10.10 26.04 12.13
C GLN A 82 9.70 26.44 10.70
N SER A 83 10.29 25.80 9.68
CA SER A 83 9.91 26.00 8.28
C SER A 83 9.87 24.69 7.48
N GLU A 84 9.06 24.69 6.42
CA GLU A 84 8.98 23.58 5.47
C GLU A 84 10.31 23.32 4.77
N GLU A 85 11.05 24.37 4.41
CA GLU A 85 12.39 24.25 3.81
C GLU A 85 13.38 23.49 4.70
N GLN A 86 13.29 23.66 6.02
CA GLN A 86 14.11 22.91 6.97
C GLN A 86 13.71 21.43 6.99
N GLN A 87 12.40 21.14 7.04
CA GLN A 87 11.88 19.78 6.95
C GLN A 87 12.35 19.07 5.67
N GLU A 88 12.28 19.75 4.52
CA GLU A 88 12.75 19.22 3.25
C GLU A 88 14.23 18.83 3.26
N ARG A 89 15.09 19.62 3.91
CA ARG A 89 16.53 19.32 3.99
C ARG A 89 16.77 17.98 4.67
N VAL A 90 16.07 17.71 5.76
CA VAL A 90 16.15 16.40 6.45
C VAL A 90 15.57 15.29 5.58
N LEU A 91 14.42 15.53 4.94
CA LEU A 91 13.78 14.55 4.03
C LEU A 91 14.69 14.16 2.85
N LYS A 92 15.48 15.10 2.32
CA LYS A 92 16.45 14.83 1.23
C LYS A 92 17.53 13.83 1.65
N GLU A 93 17.90 13.80 2.93
CA GLU A 93 18.88 12.84 3.47
C GLU A 93 18.24 11.51 3.88
N LEU A 94 16.96 11.50 4.24
CA LEU A 94 16.24 10.30 4.65
C LEU A 94 15.95 9.34 3.49
N ASN A 95 15.82 8.05 3.82
CA ASN A 95 15.40 7.03 2.86
C ASN A 95 14.02 7.36 2.27
N LYS A 96 13.86 7.11 0.96
CA LYS A 96 12.61 7.39 0.21
C LYS A 96 11.39 6.57 0.65
N ARG A 97 11.61 5.46 1.38
CA ARG A 97 10.55 4.60 1.93
C ARG A 97 10.06 5.03 3.31
N ILE A 98 10.57 6.13 3.86
CA ILE A 98 10.15 6.68 5.14
C ILE A 98 8.90 7.54 4.92
N LEU A 99 7.92 7.39 5.81
CA LEU A 99 6.72 8.22 5.86
C LEU A 99 7.02 9.50 6.65
N PHE A 100 6.26 10.56 6.41
CA PHE A 100 6.35 11.77 7.23
C PHE A 100 5.00 12.50 7.32
N LEU A 101 4.88 13.35 8.33
CA LEU A 101 3.75 14.28 8.45
C LEU A 101 4.05 15.58 7.70
N ALA A 102 3.07 16.08 6.95
CA ALA A 102 3.16 17.36 6.27
C ALA A 102 3.54 18.49 7.25
N PHE A 103 4.28 19.49 6.77
CA PHE A 103 4.72 20.59 7.63
C PHE A 103 3.53 21.34 8.27
N GLU A 104 2.45 21.52 7.54
CA GLU A 104 1.29 22.28 8.03
C GLU A 104 0.46 21.54 9.08
N ASP A 105 0.69 20.22 9.23
CA ASP A 105 -0.09 19.38 10.11
C ASP A 105 0.19 19.71 11.61
N PRO A 106 -0.82 20.15 12.38
CA PRO A 106 -0.68 20.42 13.81
C PRO A 106 -0.37 19.16 14.62
N TYR A 107 -0.70 17.97 14.09
CA TYR A 107 -0.51 16.69 14.76
C TYR A 107 0.95 16.41 15.10
N ARG A 108 1.91 17.03 14.40
CA ARG A 108 3.35 16.99 14.73
C ARG A 108 3.61 17.41 16.19
N LYS A 109 2.97 18.50 16.64
CA LYS A 109 3.12 19.02 18.01
C LYS A 109 2.31 18.20 19.02
N GLU A 110 1.15 17.70 18.61
CA GLU A 110 0.35 16.82 19.46
C GLU A 110 1.10 15.52 19.77
N LEU A 111 1.70 14.87 18.77
CA LEU A 111 2.54 13.69 18.95
C LEU A 111 3.73 13.95 19.87
N GLN A 112 4.40 15.09 19.72
CA GLN A 112 5.48 15.48 20.63
C GLN A 112 5.00 15.53 22.09
N SER A 113 3.80 16.08 22.33
CA SER A 113 3.20 16.17 23.65
C SER A 113 2.73 14.81 24.18
N ILE A 114 2.05 14.00 23.35
CA ILE A 114 1.54 12.66 23.70
C ILE A 114 2.69 11.77 24.19
N PHE A 115 3.81 11.77 23.47
CA PHE A 115 4.98 10.95 23.82
C PHE A 115 5.99 11.67 24.73
N GLN A 116 5.65 12.88 25.20
CA GLN A 116 6.45 13.66 26.14
C GLN A 116 7.91 13.84 25.70
N VAL A 117 8.13 14.10 24.41
CA VAL A 117 9.47 14.24 23.83
C VAL A 117 10.07 15.58 24.24
N LYS A 118 11.03 15.53 25.17
CA LYS A 118 11.74 16.72 25.71
C LYS A 118 12.95 17.12 24.90
N ASP A 119 13.72 16.13 24.44
CA ASP A 119 15.00 16.33 23.76
C ASP A 119 14.99 15.64 22.39
N ILE A 120 15.71 16.23 21.42
CA ILE A 120 15.93 15.66 20.09
C ILE A 120 17.41 15.37 19.82
N PRO A 121 17.74 14.35 19.01
CA PRO A 121 16.82 13.42 18.34
C PRO A 121 16.14 12.45 19.31
N ALA A 122 14.91 12.06 19.01
CA ALA A 122 14.20 11.00 19.73
C ALA A 122 13.55 10.02 18.74
N VAL A 123 13.62 8.74 19.07
CA VAL A 123 12.93 7.68 18.32
C VAL A 123 12.03 6.93 19.29
N VAL A 124 10.72 7.11 19.18
CA VAL A 124 9.77 6.35 20.00
C VAL A 124 9.43 5.07 19.25
N ALA A 125 9.67 3.91 19.87
CA ALA A 125 9.29 2.62 19.31
C ALA A 125 7.94 2.18 19.89
N LEU A 126 6.98 1.87 19.02
CA LEU A 126 5.62 1.49 19.36
C LEU A 126 5.30 0.06 18.93
N ARG A 127 4.58 -0.66 19.79
CA ARG A 127 3.95 -1.95 19.48
C ARG A 127 2.75 -1.77 18.53
N PRO A 128 2.33 -2.82 17.79
CA PRO A 128 1.12 -2.83 16.94
C PRO A 128 -0.17 -2.34 17.62
N ASP A 129 -0.30 -2.51 18.93
CA ASP A 129 -1.44 -2.01 19.70
C ASP A 129 -1.38 -0.48 19.93
N GLY A 130 -0.21 0.14 19.77
CA GLY A 130 0.06 1.56 20.03
C GLY A 130 0.75 1.82 21.37
N SER A 131 1.01 0.78 22.17
CA SER A 131 1.76 0.89 23.42
C SER A 131 3.24 1.15 23.15
N VAL A 132 3.90 1.83 24.09
CA VAL A 132 5.32 2.19 23.96
C VAL A 132 6.22 1.00 24.31
N LEU A 133 7.08 0.60 23.37
CA LEU A 133 8.18 -0.37 23.60
C LEU A 133 9.40 0.32 24.18
N SER A 134 9.81 1.42 23.55
CA SER A 134 10.94 2.24 24.00
C SER A 134 10.60 3.71 23.82
N PRO A 135 10.61 4.52 24.90
CA PRO A 135 10.29 5.95 24.82
C PRO A 135 11.38 6.74 24.08
N ASN A 136 12.63 6.29 24.08
CA ASN A 136 13.68 6.84 23.23
C ASN A 136 14.74 5.79 22.87
N ALA A 137 14.61 5.24 21.67
CA ALA A 137 15.43 4.20 21.10
C ALA A 137 16.72 4.69 20.43
N VAL A 138 17.05 5.99 20.46
CA VAL A 138 18.27 6.52 19.80
C VAL A 138 19.52 5.79 20.28
N GLN A 139 19.67 5.59 21.59
CA GLN A 139 20.84 4.90 22.14
C GLN A 139 20.85 3.41 21.77
N ASP A 140 19.69 2.76 21.77
CA ASP A 140 19.56 1.35 21.39
C ASP A 140 19.99 1.15 19.93
N ILE A 141 19.49 1.99 19.02
CA ILE A 141 19.84 1.95 17.60
C ILE A 141 21.34 2.19 17.41
N SER A 142 21.91 3.20 18.07
CA SER A 142 23.34 3.51 17.93
C SER A 142 24.27 2.44 18.51
N ARG A 143 23.89 1.77 19.60
CA ARG A 143 24.75 0.79 20.28
C ARG A 143 24.55 -0.64 19.77
N LEU A 144 23.30 -1.05 19.59
CA LEU A 144 22.91 -2.43 19.28
C LEU A 144 22.66 -2.64 17.78
N GLY A 145 22.45 -1.56 17.01
CA GLY A 145 22.11 -1.65 15.60
C GLY A 145 20.83 -2.47 15.38
N THR A 146 20.81 -3.36 14.40
CA THR A 146 19.63 -4.17 14.07
C THR A 146 19.22 -5.17 15.16
N THR A 147 20.08 -5.46 16.13
CA THR A 147 19.75 -6.42 17.21
C THR A 147 18.69 -5.88 18.17
N CYS A 148 18.57 -4.56 18.37
CA CYS A 148 17.50 -4.00 19.20
C CYS A 148 16.11 -4.26 18.62
N PHE A 149 16.01 -4.31 17.28
CA PHE A 149 14.74 -4.61 16.61
C PHE A 149 14.25 -6.02 16.93
N ARG A 150 15.16 -7.01 17.04
CA ARG A 150 14.79 -8.37 17.46
C ARG A 150 14.18 -8.38 18.86
N ASN A 151 14.80 -7.67 19.81
CA ASN A 151 14.28 -7.55 21.17
C ASN A 151 12.89 -6.91 21.18
N TRP A 152 12.65 -5.90 20.33
CA TRP A 152 11.33 -5.30 20.17
C TRP A 152 10.32 -6.24 19.55
N GLN A 153 10.70 -7.06 18.56
CA GLN A 153 9.82 -8.07 17.97
C GLN A 153 9.38 -9.10 19.00
N GLU A 154 10.31 -9.61 19.80
CA GLU A 154 10.03 -10.56 20.90
C GLU A 154 9.13 -9.90 21.96
N SER A 155 9.44 -8.66 22.37
CA SER A 155 8.67 -7.92 23.39
C SER A 155 7.30 -7.43 22.92
N ALA A 156 7.10 -7.32 21.60
CA ALA A 156 5.82 -7.00 21.00
C ALA A 156 4.93 -8.23 20.83
N GLU A 157 5.43 -9.43 21.18
CA GLU A 157 4.77 -10.71 20.91
C GLU A 157 4.24 -10.73 19.48
N LEU A 158 5.04 -10.23 18.53
CA LEU A 158 4.72 -10.32 17.11
C LEU A 158 4.86 -11.78 16.71
N VAL A 159 3.85 -12.56 17.08
CA VAL A 159 3.69 -13.95 16.68
C VAL A 159 3.48 -13.93 15.19
N GLU A 160 4.36 -14.64 14.51
CA GLU A 160 4.24 -15.00 13.12
C GLU A 160 2.81 -15.49 12.82
N ARG A 161 2.00 -14.67 12.16
CA ARG A 161 0.71 -15.11 11.60
C ARG A 161 0.90 -15.98 10.34
N THR A 162 2.10 -16.50 10.07
CA THR A 162 2.33 -17.50 9.01
C THR A 162 1.53 -18.78 9.27
N PHE A 163 1.12 -19.08 10.52
CA PHE A 163 0.16 -20.16 10.80
C PHE A 163 -1.29 -19.83 10.41
N MET A 164 -1.58 -18.59 10.02
CA MET A 164 -2.82 -18.19 9.35
C MET A 164 -2.45 -17.55 8.01
N LEU A 165 -1.89 -18.35 7.10
CA LEU A 165 -2.29 -18.19 5.72
C LEU A 165 -3.83 -18.20 5.74
N ASN A 166 -4.45 -17.09 5.34
CA ASN A 166 -5.66 -17.25 4.55
C ASN A 166 -5.19 -18.04 3.33
N GLU A 167 -5.21 -19.37 3.44
CA GLU A 167 -5.33 -20.20 2.26
C GLU A 167 -6.64 -19.73 1.64
N GLU A 168 -6.53 -18.75 0.74
CA GLU A 168 -7.45 -18.66 -0.37
C GLU A 168 -7.35 -20.01 -1.07
N PHE A 169 -8.16 -20.96 -0.59
CA PHE A 169 -8.42 -22.25 -1.21
C PHE A 169 -9.22 -21.99 -2.50
N ASP A 170 -8.58 -21.30 -3.43
CA ASP A 170 -8.97 -21.31 -4.84
C ASP A 170 -8.22 -22.42 -5.59
N ASP A 171 -7.77 -23.46 -4.88
CA ASP A 171 -7.46 -24.73 -5.51
C ASP A 171 -8.77 -25.54 -5.67
N PRO A 172 -9.32 -25.67 -6.89
CA PRO A 172 -10.56 -26.42 -7.11
C PRO A 172 -10.47 -27.88 -6.65
N ASN A 173 -9.26 -28.43 -6.51
CA ASN A 173 -9.02 -29.80 -6.06
C ASN A 173 -9.17 -30.02 -4.54
N LEU A 174 -9.25 -28.96 -3.74
CA LEU A 174 -9.37 -29.03 -2.28
C LEU A 174 -10.78 -28.68 -1.78
N ARG A 175 -11.75 -28.50 -2.70
CA ARG A 175 -13.16 -28.38 -2.34
C ARG A 175 -13.62 -29.65 -1.62
N SER A 176 -14.28 -29.51 -0.48
CA SER A 176 -14.91 -30.65 0.22
C SER A 176 -15.77 -31.44 -0.76
N ALA A 177 -15.73 -32.77 -0.70
CA ALA A 177 -16.63 -33.63 -1.50
C ALA A 177 -18.12 -33.30 -1.29
N THR A 178 -18.46 -32.57 -0.22
CA THR A 178 -19.82 -32.10 0.08
C THR A 178 -20.16 -30.73 -0.52
N ASP A 179 -19.20 -30.03 -1.14
CA ASP A 179 -19.38 -28.70 -1.75
C ASP A 179 -20.47 -28.68 -2.85
N PRO A 180 -20.58 -29.69 -3.75
CA PRO A 180 -21.69 -29.79 -4.69
C PRO A 180 -23.06 -29.87 -4.00
N VAL A 181 -23.15 -30.60 -2.89
CA VAL A 181 -24.39 -30.77 -2.12
C VAL A 181 -24.74 -29.49 -1.36
N ARG A 182 -23.74 -28.81 -0.79
CA ARG A 182 -23.93 -27.52 -0.09
C ARG A 182 -24.43 -26.44 -1.05
N ARG A 183 -23.88 -26.35 -2.27
CA ARG A 183 -24.38 -25.45 -3.31
C ARG A 183 -25.82 -25.75 -3.72
N LEU A 184 -26.20 -27.03 -3.75
CA LEU A 184 -27.58 -27.41 -4.03
C LEU A 184 -28.53 -27.03 -2.89
N LYS A 185 -28.08 -27.16 -1.63
CA LYS A 185 -28.88 -26.87 -0.43
C LYS A 185 -29.03 -25.38 -0.13
N TYR A 186 -27.99 -24.58 -0.36
CA TYR A 186 -27.92 -23.16 0.01
C TYR A 186 -27.98 -22.23 -1.20
N LYS A 187 -28.81 -22.58 -2.18
CA LYS A 187 -29.00 -21.77 -3.37
C LYS A 187 -29.60 -20.41 -3.00
N THR A 188 -28.81 -19.35 -3.07
CA THR A 188 -29.28 -17.97 -2.86
C THR A 188 -30.06 -17.49 -4.08
N VAL A 189 -30.97 -16.53 -3.86
CA VAL A 189 -31.96 -16.07 -4.86
C VAL A 189 -31.32 -15.57 -6.16
N ASP A 190 -30.09 -15.06 -6.11
CA ASP A 190 -29.35 -14.58 -7.30
C ASP A 190 -28.96 -15.69 -8.28
N ASP A 191 -28.81 -16.93 -7.80
CA ASP A 191 -28.46 -18.07 -8.66
C ASP A 191 -29.67 -18.50 -9.55
N LYS A 192 -30.90 -18.12 -9.14
CA LYS A 192 -32.10 -18.26 -9.99
C LYS A 192 -32.17 -17.17 -11.08
N ARG A 193 -31.67 -15.96 -10.82
CA ARG A 193 -31.66 -14.85 -11.80
C ARG A 193 -30.74 -15.14 -12.98
N LYS A 194 -29.57 -15.74 -12.73
CA LYS A 194 -28.61 -16.09 -13.80
C LYS A 194 -29.22 -17.03 -14.84
N LYS A 195 -29.99 -18.05 -14.44
CA LYS A 195 -30.70 -18.96 -15.37
C LYS A 195 -31.78 -18.28 -16.20
N SER A 196 -32.43 -17.24 -15.68
CA SER A 196 -33.42 -16.47 -16.44
C SER A 196 -32.79 -15.65 -17.56
N TRP A 197 -31.55 -15.16 -17.34
CA TRP A 197 -30.83 -14.36 -18.33
C TRP A 197 -30.37 -15.20 -19.53
N TRP A 198 -29.91 -16.45 -19.29
CA TRP A 198 -29.53 -17.38 -20.35
C TRP A 198 -30.70 -17.84 -21.22
N LYS A 199 -31.92 -17.98 -20.65
CA LYS A 199 -33.12 -18.35 -21.43
C LYS A 199 -33.62 -17.27 -22.39
N LEU A 200 -33.25 -16.00 -22.16
CA LEU A 200 -33.67 -14.88 -23.01
C LEU A 200 -32.90 -14.82 -24.34
N TRP A 201 -31.73 -15.48 -24.42
CA TRP A 201 -30.87 -15.46 -25.61
C TRP A 201 -31.03 -16.68 -26.53
N GLU A 202 -31.71 -17.75 -26.09
CA GLU A 202 -31.98 -18.94 -26.92
C GLU A 202 -33.30 -18.88 -27.72
N GLY A 203 -34.19 -17.93 -27.43
CA GLY A 203 -35.52 -17.82 -28.05
C GLY A 203 -35.61 -16.71 -29.10
N GLY A 204 -34.91 -16.85 -30.22
CA GLY A 204 -34.90 -15.82 -31.26
C GLY A 204 -34.37 -16.27 -32.62
N LYS A 205 -34.91 -17.37 -33.16
CA LYS A 205 -34.85 -17.67 -34.59
C LYS A 205 -35.99 -18.59 -35.00
N ASP A 206 -36.92 -18.04 -35.78
CA ASP A 206 -37.42 -18.59 -37.06
C ASP A 206 -38.91 -18.28 -37.31
N THR A 207 -39.17 -17.75 -38.51
CA THR A 207 -40.36 -17.85 -39.39
C THR A 207 -40.19 -16.80 -40.49
N HIS A 208 -40.39 -17.00 -41.80
CA HIS A 208 -40.77 -18.15 -42.63
C HIS A 208 -40.52 -17.72 -44.10
N ASP A 209 -40.20 -18.67 -44.97
CA ASP A 209 -40.08 -18.52 -46.43
C ASP A 209 -41.41 -18.10 -47.10
N GLU A 210 -41.35 -17.33 -48.22
CA GLU A 210 -41.62 -17.85 -49.58
C GLU A 210 -41.58 -16.76 -50.70
N GLU A 211 -40.88 -17.13 -51.78
CA GLU A 211 -41.10 -16.88 -53.21
C GLU A 211 -41.21 -15.44 -53.79
N GLU A 212 -40.25 -15.06 -54.64
CA GLU A 212 -40.55 -14.85 -56.08
C GLU A 212 -39.27 -14.83 -56.94
N LYS A 213 -39.44 -15.23 -58.19
CA LYS A 213 -38.41 -15.60 -59.17
C LYS A 213 -37.84 -14.43 -59.96
N ASP A 214 -36.76 -14.78 -60.66
CA ASP A 214 -36.33 -14.36 -61.99
C ASP A 214 -35.23 -13.29 -62.12
N GLU A 215 -34.12 -13.79 -62.65
CA GLU A 215 -33.02 -13.10 -63.32
C GLU A 215 -33.56 -12.17 -64.41
N THR A 216 -33.01 -10.96 -64.62
CA THR A 216 -31.97 -10.71 -65.65
C THR A 216 -31.60 -9.23 -65.87
N TRP A 217 -30.33 -9.05 -66.29
CA TRP A 217 -29.70 -8.00 -67.15
C TRP A 217 -29.47 -6.55 -66.67
N ASN A 218 -28.19 -6.30 -66.31
CA ASN A 218 -27.23 -5.26 -66.75
C ASN A 218 -27.72 -3.87 -67.23
N VAL A 219 -27.02 -2.82 -66.78
CA VAL A 219 -26.21 -1.89 -67.61
C VAL A 219 -25.43 -0.89 -66.74
N THR A 220 -24.37 -0.37 -67.35
CA THR A 220 -23.10 0.19 -66.90
C THR A 220 -23.06 1.67 -66.47
N THR A 221 -21.85 2.05 -66.03
CA THR A 221 -21.17 3.37 -66.08
C THR A 221 -21.59 4.36 -64.97
N ASN A 222 -20.70 5.05 -64.26
CA ASN A 222 -19.47 5.74 -64.69
C ASN A 222 -18.57 6.03 -63.45
N GLU A 223 -17.23 5.85 -63.51
CA GLU A 223 -16.20 6.93 -63.48
C GLU A 223 -16.18 7.85 -62.23
N ASN A 224 -15.07 8.29 -61.64
CA ASN A 224 -13.62 8.10 -61.77
C ASN A 224 -12.97 9.04 -60.70
N LYS A 225 -11.66 8.84 -60.45
CA LYS A 225 -10.69 9.75 -59.78
C LYS A 225 -10.76 9.81 -58.23
N GLY A 226 -9.66 9.67 -57.49
CA GLY A 226 -8.25 9.49 -57.82
C GLY A 226 -7.35 10.06 -56.71
N LEU A 227 -6.16 9.44 -56.53
CA LEU A 227 -4.90 10.02 -56.02
C LEU A 227 -4.90 10.58 -54.55
N GLN A 228 -3.89 10.40 -53.69
CA GLN A 228 -2.45 10.25 -53.92
C GLN A 228 -1.71 9.87 -52.61
N ARG A 229 -0.99 8.74 -52.65
CA ARG A 229 0.40 8.49 -52.20
C ARG A 229 0.96 9.01 -50.84
N ARG A 230 1.51 8.02 -50.10
CA ARG A 230 2.89 7.89 -49.53
C ARG A 230 3.29 8.91 -48.44
N ARG A 231 3.90 8.54 -47.31
CA ARG A 231 5.18 7.81 -47.13
C ARG A 231 5.39 7.60 -45.61
N ALA A 232 5.92 6.46 -45.18
CA ALA A 232 6.69 6.34 -43.95
C ALA A 232 8.11 5.91 -44.34
N ALA A 233 9.12 6.60 -43.80
CA ALA A 233 10.51 6.17 -43.84
C ALA A 233 11.24 6.73 -42.61
N PHE A 234 11.92 5.81 -41.94
CA PHE A 234 12.84 5.92 -40.79
C PHE A 234 12.20 6.04 -39.41
#